data_AF-A0A0M2GB44-F1
#
_entry.id   AF-A0A0M2GB44-F1
#
_cell.length_a   1.000
_cell.length_b   1.000
_cell.length_c   1.000
_cell.angle_alpha   90.00
_cell.angle_beta   90.00
_cell.angle_gamma   90.00
#
_symmetry.space_group_name_H-M   'P 1'
#
loop_
_entity.id
_entity.type
_entity.pdbx_description
1 polymer ?
#
loop_
_entity_poly.entity_id
_entity_poly.type
_entity_poly.pdbx_seq_one_letter_code
_entity_poly.pdbx_strand_id
1 'polypeptide(L)'
;MYKLRALRTRVWISAAAVALSGAGLGLATATPASAYAGYCNGQASKAMSGAGHFVAKLPAYNGNIDCQMYKGANSSGVKALQITLNKCYGRSLDEDGIFGSNTKTALMYAQGQEKIG
;
A
#
# COMPACT_ATOMS: atom_id res chain seq x y z
N MET A 1 -54.85 9.84 4.56
CA MET A 1 -55.15 9.50 5.98
C MET A 1 -55.23 7.99 6.12
N TYR A 2 -54.21 7.32 6.68
CA TYR A 2 -54.38 6.00 7.31
C TYR A 2 -53.38 5.83 8.44
N LYS A 3 -53.92 5.39 9.59
CA LYS A 3 -53.33 5.39 10.92
C LYS A 3 -52.24 4.32 11.06
N LEU A 4 -51.12 4.67 11.69
CA LEU A 4 -50.12 3.70 12.15
C LEU A 4 -50.75 2.76 13.18
N ARG A 5 -50.60 1.45 12.97
CA ARG A 5 -50.75 0.44 14.02
C ARG A 5 -49.36 -0.02 14.43
N ALA A 6 -48.97 0.37 15.64
CA ALA A 6 -47.77 -0.10 16.31
C ALA A 6 -47.91 -1.60 16.60
N LEU A 7 -46.96 -2.42 16.13
CA LEU A 7 -46.70 -3.72 16.73
C LEU A 7 -45.40 -3.65 17.54
N ARG A 8 -45.60 -3.69 18.85
CA ARG A 8 -44.59 -4.05 19.84
C ARG A 8 -44.14 -5.48 19.55
N THR A 9 -42.85 -5.78 19.48
CA THR A 9 -42.27 -6.86 20.32
C THR A 9 -40.74 -6.99 20.20
N ARG A 10 -40.13 -7.00 21.39
CA ARG A 10 -38.99 -7.80 21.84
C ARG A 10 -37.60 -7.48 21.25
N VAL A 11 -37.02 -6.49 21.92
CA VAL A 11 -35.60 -6.40 22.28
C VAL A 11 -35.00 -7.79 22.57
N TRP A 12 -33.96 -8.15 21.84
CA TRP A 12 -32.91 -9.06 22.29
C TRP A 12 -31.59 -8.28 22.22
N ILE A 13 -31.08 -7.92 23.40
CA ILE A 13 -29.74 -7.33 23.58
C ILE A 13 -28.76 -8.48 23.61
N SER A 14 -27.71 -8.45 22.78
CA SER A 14 -26.36 -8.92 23.11
C SER A 14 -25.39 -8.66 21.97
N ALA A 15 -24.85 -7.44 21.95
CA ALA A 15 -23.46 -7.11 21.65
C ALA A 15 -23.38 -5.61 21.90
N ALA A 16 -22.58 -5.19 22.88
CA ALA A 16 -22.36 -3.79 23.21
C ALA A 16 -21.63 -3.10 22.06
N ALA A 17 -22.35 -2.76 21.00
CA ALA A 17 -22.03 -1.67 20.11
C ALA A 17 -22.44 -0.40 20.86
N VAL A 18 -21.48 0.28 21.48
CA VAL A 18 -21.66 1.68 21.86
C VAL A 18 -21.71 2.48 20.56
N ALA A 19 -22.90 2.50 19.95
CA ALA A 19 -23.24 3.40 18.87
C ALA A 19 -23.42 4.79 19.48
N LEU A 20 -22.37 5.61 19.40
CA LEU A 20 -22.50 7.05 19.61
C LEU A 20 -23.26 7.62 18.41
N SER A 21 -24.58 7.68 18.54
CA SER A 21 -25.48 8.43 17.65
C SER A 21 -25.31 9.92 17.90
N GLY A 22 -24.29 10.52 17.30
CA GLY A 22 -24.17 11.98 17.12
C GLY A 22 -24.55 12.35 15.69
N ALA A 23 -25.57 13.18 15.54
CA ALA A 23 -26.16 13.56 14.26
C ALA A 23 -25.21 14.33 13.34
N GLY A 24 -25.21 13.96 12.05
CA GLY A 24 -24.71 14.76 10.93
C GLY A 24 -23.25 14.51 10.54
N LEU A 25 -22.97 14.60 9.23
CA LEU A 25 -21.68 14.48 8.51
C LEU A 25 -21.45 13.11 7.83
N GLY A 26 -21.09 13.17 6.56
CA GLY A 26 -21.09 12.06 5.60
C GLY A 26 -20.33 10.82 6.07
N LEU A 27 -20.85 9.66 5.67
CA LEU A 27 -20.19 8.38 5.85
C LEU A 27 -18.88 8.39 5.04
N ALA A 28 -17.79 8.83 5.65
CA ALA A 28 -16.46 8.48 5.20
C ALA A 28 -16.32 6.98 5.43
N THR A 29 -16.61 6.18 4.40
CA THR A 29 -16.21 4.78 4.40
C THR A 29 -14.70 4.76 4.54
N ALA A 30 -14.19 4.34 5.69
CA ALA A 30 -12.76 4.13 5.87
C ALA A 30 -12.32 3.14 4.80
N THR A 31 -11.46 3.57 3.87
CA THR A 31 -10.85 2.66 2.91
C THR A 31 -10.07 1.60 3.69
N PRO A 32 -10.07 0.33 3.25
CA PRO A 32 -9.33 -0.70 3.95
C PRO A 32 -7.86 -0.27 4.03
N ALA A 33 -7.32 -0.22 5.25
CA ALA A 33 -5.89 -0.08 5.44
C ALA A 33 -5.23 -1.35 4.88
N SER A 34 -4.30 -1.20 3.94
CA SER A 34 -3.53 -2.33 3.41
C SER A 34 -2.88 -3.05 4.58
N ALA A 35 -3.20 -4.33 4.74
CA ALA A 35 -2.60 -5.16 5.77
C ALA A 35 -1.11 -5.27 5.48
N TYR A 36 -0.29 -4.70 6.36
CA TYR A 36 1.17 -4.77 6.28
C TYR A 36 1.60 -6.23 6.09
N ALA A 37 2.07 -6.56 4.89
CA ALA A 37 2.40 -7.93 4.51
C ALA A 37 3.72 -8.40 5.13
N GLY A 38 4.52 -7.48 5.66
CA GLY A 38 5.85 -7.74 6.18
C GLY A 38 6.91 -6.86 5.52
N TYR A 39 8.15 -7.30 5.64
CA TYR A 39 9.31 -6.62 5.08
C TYR A 39 9.63 -7.14 3.66
N CYS A 40 9.83 -6.26 2.69
CA CYS A 40 10.11 -6.64 1.30
C CYS A 40 11.51 -7.26 1.16
N ASN A 41 11.58 -8.59 1.26
CA ASN A 41 12.80 -9.37 1.10
C ASN A 41 12.96 -9.99 -0.30
N GLY A 42 12.03 -9.70 -1.24
CA GLY A 42 12.05 -10.23 -2.59
C GLY A 42 11.42 -9.27 -3.60
N GLN A 43 11.09 -9.80 -4.78
CA GLN A 43 10.44 -9.06 -5.86
C GLN A 43 9.30 -9.87 -6.47
N ALA A 44 8.29 -9.17 -6.98
CA ALA A 44 7.21 -9.71 -7.79
C ALA A 44 7.26 -9.09 -9.20
N SER A 45 6.86 -9.88 -10.21
CA SER A 45 6.68 -9.38 -11.57
C SER A 45 5.21 -9.07 -11.80
N LYS A 46 4.88 -7.85 -12.21
CA LYS A 46 3.53 -7.46 -12.62
C LYS A 46 3.53 -7.17 -14.12
N ALA A 47 2.66 -7.84 -14.87
CA ALA A 47 2.44 -7.51 -16.28
C ALA A 47 1.82 -6.11 -16.36
N MET A 48 2.38 -5.27 -17.22
CA MET A 48 1.82 -3.94 -17.46
C MET A 48 0.76 -4.05 -18.56
N SER A 49 -0.50 -3.85 -18.22
CA SER A 49 -1.61 -3.89 -19.19
C SER A 49 -1.42 -2.81 -20.25
N GLY A 50 -1.56 -3.19 -21.53
CA GLY A 50 -1.58 -2.25 -22.66
C GLY A 50 -0.23 -1.91 -23.30
N ALA A 51 0.88 -2.44 -22.79
CA ALA A 51 2.22 -2.16 -23.32
C ALA A 51 2.98 -3.47 -23.56
N GLY A 52 2.58 -4.30 -24.54
CA GLY A 52 3.30 -5.51 -24.95
C GLY A 52 3.65 -6.50 -23.81
N HIS A 53 4.57 -7.44 -24.05
CA HIS A 53 5.07 -8.38 -23.04
C HIS A 53 6.01 -7.71 -22.01
N PHE A 54 5.67 -6.53 -21.50
CA PHE A 54 6.49 -5.81 -20.53
C PHE A 54 6.06 -6.14 -19.10
N VAL A 55 7.04 -6.48 -18.27
CA VAL A 55 6.86 -6.86 -16.87
C VAL A 55 7.62 -5.89 -15.98
N ALA A 56 6.90 -5.25 -15.06
CA ALA A 56 7.48 -4.42 -14.01
C ALA A 56 7.97 -5.32 -12.87
N LYS A 57 9.19 -5.08 -12.39
CA LYS A 57 9.73 -5.72 -11.20
C LYS A 57 9.49 -4.82 -10.00
N LEU A 58 8.64 -5.26 -9.09
CA LEU A 58 8.29 -4.51 -7.88
C LEU A 58 8.85 -5.24 -6.65
N PRO A 59 9.32 -4.52 -5.63
CA PRO A 59 9.61 -5.16 -4.35
C PRO A 59 8.39 -5.86 -3.77
N ALA A 60 8.61 -7.02 -3.15
CA ALA A 60 7.53 -7.84 -2.61
C ALA A 60 7.99 -8.72 -1.44
N TYR A 61 7.02 -9.17 -0.66
CA TYR A 61 7.14 -10.24 0.32
C TYR A 61 6.15 -11.35 -0.07
N ASN A 62 6.64 -12.55 -0.41
CA ASN A 62 5.80 -13.67 -0.88
C ASN A 62 4.81 -13.29 -2.02
N GLY A 63 5.24 -12.41 -2.93
CA GLY A 63 4.41 -11.91 -4.04
C GLY A 63 3.46 -10.77 -3.68
N ASN A 64 3.35 -10.41 -2.40
CA ASN A 64 2.61 -9.25 -1.93
C ASN A 64 3.49 -8.00 -2.01
N ILE A 65 2.98 -6.95 -2.66
CA ILE A 65 3.68 -5.67 -2.86
C ILE A 65 3.39 -4.65 -1.75
N ASP A 66 2.40 -4.91 -0.89
CA ASP A 66 2.07 -4.11 0.30
C ASP A 66 3.02 -4.43 1.46
N CYS A 67 4.32 -4.27 1.22
CA CYS A 67 5.39 -4.49 2.19
C CYS A 67 6.24 -3.23 2.32
N GLN A 68 7.05 -3.14 3.39
CA GLN A 68 7.99 -2.03 3.56
C GLN A 68 9.44 -2.49 3.45
N MET A 69 10.30 -1.61 2.95
CA MET A 69 11.76 -1.73 3.03
C MET A 69 12.35 -0.39 3.44
N TYR A 70 13.54 -0.42 4.01
CA TYR A 70 14.23 0.78 4.50
C TYR A 70 15.75 0.60 4.40
N LYS A 71 16.50 1.66 4.69
CA LYS A 71 17.96 1.66 4.65
C LYS A 71 18.55 0.54 5.52
N GLY A 72 19.54 -0.16 5.00
CA GLY A 72 20.12 -1.37 5.59
C GLY A 72 19.54 -2.67 5.04
N ALA A 73 18.49 -2.58 4.22
CA ALA A 73 17.95 -3.72 3.50
C ALA A 73 18.98 -4.36 2.56
N ASN A 74 19.01 -5.69 2.51
CA ASN A 74 19.73 -6.44 1.48
C ASN A 74 18.81 -7.51 0.90
N SER A 75 18.36 -7.32 -0.34
CA SER A 75 17.45 -8.26 -0.98
C SER A 75 17.35 -8.05 -2.50
N SER A 76 16.80 -9.05 -3.20
CA SER A 76 16.42 -8.89 -4.61
C SER A 76 15.32 -7.83 -4.81
N GLY A 77 14.54 -7.53 -3.79
CA GLY A 77 13.58 -6.41 -3.79
C GLY A 77 14.27 -5.06 -3.87
N VAL A 78 15.36 -4.86 -3.13
CA VAL A 78 16.16 -3.64 -3.23
C VAL A 78 16.76 -3.51 -4.63
N LYS A 79 17.24 -4.61 -5.23
CA LYS A 79 17.75 -4.58 -6.60
C LYS A 79 16.67 -4.15 -7.60
N ALA A 80 15.44 -4.65 -7.45
CA ALA A 80 14.31 -4.21 -8.27
C ALA A 80 14.03 -2.70 -8.10
N LEU A 81 14.10 -2.18 -6.86
CA LEU A 81 14.00 -0.74 -6.60
C LEU A 81 15.12 0.03 -7.31
N GLN A 82 16.38 -0.39 -7.19
CA GLN A 82 17.53 0.27 -7.81
C GLN A 82 17.41 0.32 -9.34
N ILE A 83 17.03 -0.78 -9.98
CA ILE A 83 16.75 -0.83 -11.43
C ILE A 83 15.70 0.23 -11.81
N THR A 84 14.62 0.32 -11.03
CA THR A 84 13.53 1.26 -11.29
C THR A 84 13.99 2.71 -11.14
N LEU A 85 14.76 3.01 -10.08
CA LEU A 85 15.35 4.33 -9.86
C LEU A 85 16.30 4.72 -11.01
N ASN A 86 17.11 3.79 -11.49
CA ASN A 86 18.00 4.04 -12.62
C ASN A 86 17.21 4.30 -13.90
N LYS A 87 16.24 3.44 -14.23
CA LYS A 87 15.50 3.52 -15.50
C LYS A 87 14.48 4.66 -15.57
N CYS A 88 13.68 4.85 -14.52
CA CYS A 88 12.55 5.78 -14.53
C CYS A 88 12.94 7.18 -14.05
N TYR A 89 13.92 7.27 -13.16
CA TYR A 89 14.34 8.53 -12.57
C TYR A 89 15.76 8.94 -13.00
N GLY A 90 16.44 8.18 -13.86
CA GLY A 90 17.77 8.53 -14.37
C GLY A 90 18.82 8.59 -13.26
N ARG A 91 18.71 7.70 -12.27
CA ARG A 91 19.72 7.55 -11.22
C ARG A 91 20.89 6.69 -11.73
N SER A 92 22.04 6.79 -11.07
CA SER A 92 23.24 6.02 -11.41
C SER A 92 23.68 5.19 -10.20
N LEU A 93 22.79 4.32 -9.73
CA LEU A 93 23.04 3.41 -8.63
C LEU A 93 23.64 2.10 -9.12
N ASP A 94 24.51 1.51 -8.30
CA ASP A 94 24.83 0.09 -8.43
C ASP A 94 23.58 -0.75 -8.11
N GLU A 95 23.30 -1.74 -8.96
CA GLU A 95 22.18 -2.68 -8.80
C GLU A 95 22.60 -3.90 -7.94
N ASP A 96 23.18 -3.59 -6.78
CA ASP A 96 23.81 -4.53 -5.85
C ASP A 96 22.83 -5.19 -4.86
N GLY A 97 21.57 -4.70 -4.81
CA GLY A 97 20.57 -5.18 -3.88
C GLY A 97 20.77 -4.71 -2.43
N ILE A 98 21.66 -3.75 -2.18
CA ILE A 98 21.92 -3.18 -0.86
C ILE A 98 21.33 -1.76 -0.77
N PHE A 99 20.43 -1.56 0.19
CA PHE A 99 19.78 -0.27 0.40
C PHE A 99 20.71 0.61 1.24
N GLY A 100 21.71 1.17 0.56
CA GLY A 100 22.67 2.12 1.12
C GLY A 100 22.15 3.56 1.16
N SER A 101 23.06 4.48 1.51
CA SER A 101 22.77 5.92 1.52
C SER A 101 22.36 6.43 0.12
N ASN A 102 23.02 5.95 -0.94
CA ASN A 102 22.73 6.38 -2.32
C ASN A 102 21.32 5.96 -2.75
N THR A 103 20.92 4.72 -2.44
CA THR A 103 19.55 4.22 -2.70
C THR A 103 18.52 5.03 -1.92
N LYS A 104 18.80 5.40 -0.65
CA LYS A 104 17.92 6.28 0.14
C LYS A 104 17.72 7.63 -0.54
N THR A 105 18.79 8.30 -0.93
CA THR A 105 18.73 9.62 -1.58
C THR A 105 17.97 9.55 -2.90
N ALA A 106 18.22 8.52 -3.70
CA ALA A 106 17.52 8.29 -4.96
C ALA A 106 16.02 8.02 -4.75
N LEU A 107 15.66 7.24 -3.74
CA LEU A 107 14.25 7.00 -3.38
C LEU A 107 13.55 8.29 -2.97
N MET A 108 14.16 9.10 -2.10
CA MET A 108 13.60 10.38 -1.68
C MET A 108 13.40 11.34 -2.86
N TYR A 109 14.33 11.35 -3.82
CA TYR A 109 14.17 12.11 -5.06
C TYR A 109 12.94 11.65 -5.85
N ALA A 110 12.81 10.34 -6.08
CA ALA A 110 11.66 9.78 -6.80
C ALA A 110 10.34 10.11 -6.10
N GLN A 111 10.27 9.90 -4.78
CA GLN A 111 9.12 10.26 -3.95
C GLN A 111 8.75 11.74 -4.05
N GLY A 112 9.74 12.64 -4.08
CA GLY A 112 9.52 14.06 -4.29
C GLY A 112 8.97 14.40 -5.68
N GLN A 113 9.42 13.71 -6.74
CA GLN A 113 8.85 13.88 -8.09
C GLN A 113 7.39 13.42 -8.16
N GLU A 114 7.07 12.32 -7.47
CA GLU A 114 5.72 11.76 -7.40
C GLU A 114 4.82 12.42 -6.36
N LYS A 115 5.35 13.38 -5.57
CA LYS A 115 4.62 14.09 -4.50
C LYS A 115 4.08 13.15 -3.41
N ILE A 116 4.83 12.10 -3.11
CA ILE A 116 4.54 11.12 -2.06
C ILE A 116 5.72 11.05 -1.09
N GLY A 117 5.83 12.04 -0.19
CA GLY A 117 6.92 12.13 0.77
C GLY A 117 6.60 13.08 1.91
#